data_AF-A0A7V9IJB5-F1
#
_entry.id   AF-A0A7V9IJB5-F1
#
_cell.length_a   1.000
_cell.length_b   1.000
_cell.length_c   1.000
_cell.angle_alpha   90.00
_cell.angle_beta   90.00
_cell.angle_gamma   90.00
#
_symmetry.space_group_name_H-M   'P 1'
#
loop_
_entity.id
_entity.type
_entity.pdbx_description
1 polymer ?
#
loop_
_entity_poly.entity_id
_entity_poly.type
_entity_poly.pdbx_seq_one_letter_code
_entity_poly.pdbx_strand_id
1 'polypeptide(L)'
;WPTKGLSGQLSQELATPALFEMACETVTRDDIADGLLAGPDAAAVRDGVAEFADAGFDRLHLHQIGPDQDGFFEFWSKELQGSF
;
A
#
# COMPACT_ATOMS: atom_id res chain seq x y z
N TRP A 1 3.30 -6.22 -0.49
CA TRP A 1 3.37 -7.44 0.36
C TRP A 1 2.39 -8.44 -0.23
N PRO A 2 2.82 -9.66 -0.63
CA PRO A 2 1.99 -10.60 -1.39
C PRO A 2 0.83 -11.21 -0.59
N THR A 3 0.83 -11.03 0.73
CA THR A 3 -0.27 -11.35 1.65
C THR A 3 -1.62 -10.76 1.25
N LYS A 4 -1.65 -9.59 0.58
CA LYS A 4 -2.89 -8.98 0.10
C LYS A 4 -3.55 -9.74 -1.07
N GLY A 5 -2.80 -10.54 -1.82
CA GLY A 5 -3.30 -11.23 -3.02
C GLY A 5 -3.98 -12.57 -2.74
N LEU A 6 -3.92 -13.08 -1.49
CA LEU A 6 -4.61 -14.31 -1.12
C LEU A 6 -6.03 -13.99 -0.67
N SER A 7 -7.01 -14.63 -1.31
CA SER A 7 -8.42 -14.41 -1.04
C SER A 7 -8.94 -15.29 0.11
N GLY A 8 -9.94 -14.78 0.84
CA GLY A 8 -10.67 -15.53 1.86
C GLY A 8 -9.82 -16.00 3.04
N GLN A 9 -10.11 -17.21 3.51
CA GLN A 9 -9.46 -17.80 4.70
C GLN A 9 -8.09 -18.41 4.41
N LEU A 10 -7.63 -18.40 3.15
CA LEU A 10 -6.39 -19.06 2.75
C LEU A 10 -5.18 -18.52 3.51
N SER A 11 -5.15 -17.21 3.81
CA SER A 11 -4.08 -16.59 4.60
C SER A 11 -4.00 -17.09 6.05
N GLN A 12 -5.07 -17.69 6.58
CA GLN A 12 -5.17 -18.15 7.97
C GLN A 12 -5.09 -19.68 8.11
N GLU A 13 -5.53 -20.42 7.08
CA GLU A 13 -5.66 -21.88 7.13
C GLU A 13 -4.42 -22.63 6.61
N LEU A 14 -3.48 -21.95 5.95
CA LEU A 14 -2.27 -22.60 5.45
C LEU A 14 -1.35 -22.97 6.62
N ALA A 15 -1.28 -24.28 6.89
CA ALA A 15 -0.64 -24.85 8.06
C ALA A 15 0.88 -24.61 8.17
N THR A 16 1.54 -24.21 7.09
CA THR A 16 2.99 -23.95 7.09
C THR A 16 3.35 -22.73 6.24
N PRO A 17 4.45 -22.02 6.57
CA PRO A 17 4.97 -20.93 5.74
C PRO A 17 5.25 -21.33 4.28
N ALA A 18 5.74 -22.55 4.04
CA ALA A 18 6.00 -23.03 2.67
C ALA A 18 4.72 -23.15 1.83
N LEU A 19 3.60 -23.57 2.43
CA LEU A 19 2.30 -23.62 1.75
C LEU A 19 1.78 -22.22 1.43
N PHE A 20 2.05 -21.25 2.31
CA PHE A 20 1.75 -19.84 2.09
C PHE A 20 2.55 -19.26 0.92
N GLU A 21 3.86 -19.50 0.89
CA GLU A 21 4.74 -19.05 -0.19
C GLU A 21 4.29 -19.58 -1.55
N MET A 22 3.97 -20.88 -1.66
CA MET A 22 3.44 -21.49 -2.90
C MET A 22 2.11 -20.86 -3.32
N ALA A 23 1.21 -20.58 -2.38
CA ALA A 23 -0.06 -19.92 -2.70
C ALA A 23 0.15 -18.50 -3.22
N CYS A 24 1.19 -17.79 -2.75
CA CYS A 24 1.53 -16.46 -3.25
C CYS A 24 2.14 -16.46 -4.66
N GLU A 25 2.63 -17.59 -5.17
CA GLU A 25 3.22 -17.66 -6.53
C GLU A 25 2.21 -17.34 -7.64
N THR A 26 0.92 -17.55 -7.39
CA THR A 26 -0.15 -17.26 -8.36
C THR A 26 -0.64 -15.81 -8.30
N VAL A 27 -0.18 -15.01 -7.33
CA VAL A 27 -0.58 -13.61 -7.17
C VAL A 27 0.14 -12.76 -8.21
N THR A 28 -0.64 -12.09 -9.05
CA THR A 28 -0.14 -11.15 -10.05
C THR A 28 -0.11 -9.72 -9.49
N ARG A 29 0.50 -8.79 -10.25
CA ARG A 29 0.48 -7.37 -9.90
C ARG A 29 -0.93 -6.80 -9.96
N ASP A 30 -1.72 -7.24 -10.93
CA ASP A 30 -3.08 -6.75 -11.14
C ASP A 30 -3.98 -7.17 -9.97
N ASP A 31 -3.76 -8.36 -9.39
CA ASP A 31 -4.50 -8.86 -8.22
C ASP A 31 -4.35 -7.98 -6.96
N ILE A 32 -3.32 -7.12 -6.90
CA ILE A 32 -3.06 -6.24 -5.76
C ILE A 32 -3.14 -4.75 -6.09
N ALA A 33 -3.33 -4.40 -7.36
CA ALA A 33 -3.30 -3.01 -7.83
C ALA A 33 -4.47 -2.18 -7.30
N ASP A 34 -5.68 -2.74 -7.31
CA ASP A 34 -6.91 -2.02 -6.96
C ASP A 34 -7.01 -1.65 -5.46
N GLY A 35 -6.21 -2.30 -4.61
CA GLY A 35 -6.23 -2.11 -3.16
C GLY A 35 -4.98 -1.44 -2.60
N LEU A 36 -4.04 -1.00 -3.44
CA LEU A 36 -2.78 -0.43 -2.99
C LEU A 36 -2.49 0.87 -3.73
N LEU A 37 -2.33 1.94 -2.96
CA LEU A 37 -1.70 3.15 -3.47
C LEU A 37 -0.25 2.83 -3.83
N ALA A 38 0.05 2.80 -5.12
CA ALA A 38 1.33 2.37 -5.64
C ALA A 38 1.93 3.44 -6.58
N GLY A 39 3.21 3.76 -6.35
CA GLY A 39 3.95 4.71 -7.18
C GLY A 39 3.75 6.18 -6.79
N PRO A 40 4.39 7.11 -7.53
CA PRO A 40 4.43 8.53 -7.21
C PRO A 40 3.23 9.31 -7.80
N ASP A 41 2.00 8.85 -7.53
CA ASP A 41 0.79 9.58 -7.91
C ASP A 41 0.33 10.49 -6.77
N ALA A 42 0.61 11.79 -6.89
CA ALA A 42 0.27 12.77 -5.87
C ALA A 42 -1.25 12.94 -5.68
N ALA A 43 -2.05 12.81 -6.73
CA ALA A 43 -3.50 12.94 -6.62
C ALA A 43 -4.08 11.76 -5.82
N ALA A 44 -3.66 10.54 -6.16
CA ALA A 44 -4.06 9.35 -5.41
C ALA A 44 -3.69 9.45 -3.92
N VAL A 45 -2.52 9.99 -3.59
CA VAL A 45 -2.10 10.19 -2.18
C VAL A 45 -3.00 11.19 -1.48
N ARG A 46 -3.28 12.33 -2.11
CA ARG A 46 -4.13 13.38 -1.51
C ARG A 46 -5.55 12.87 -1.29
N ASP A 47 -6.12 12.15 -2.25
CA ASP A 47 -7.47 11.58 -2.13
C ASP A 47 -7.54 10.57 -0.98
N GLY A 48 -6.53 9.68 -0.86
CA GLY A 48 -6.45 8.74 0.25
C GLY A 48 -6.29 9.45 1.60
N VAL A 49 -5.47 10.50 1.69
CA VAL A 49 -5.33 11.31 2.93
C VAL A 49 -6.64 11.99 3.28
N ALA A 50 -7.33 12.58 2.31
CA ALA A 50 -8.60 13.27 2.50
C ALA A 50 -9.69 12.33 3.02
N GLU A 51 -9.79 11.10 2.48
CA GLU A 51 -10.74 10.09 2.96
C GLU A 51 -10.61 9.83 4.47
N PHE A 52 -9.38 9.65 4.96
CA PHE A 52 -9.14 9.44 6.38
C PHE A 52 -9.27 10.74 7.20
N ALA A 53 -8.85 11.89 6.67
CA ALA A 53 -9.04 13.15 7.36
C ALA A 53 -10.54 13.45 7.58
N ASP A 54 -11.36 13.23 6.57
CA ASP A 54 -12.83 13.39 6.63
C ASP A 54 -13.49 12.39 7.60
N ALA A 55 -12.88 11.21 7.78
CA ALA A 55 -13.29 10.24 8.79
C ALA A 55 -12.87 10.63 10.24
N GLY A 56 -12.17 11.75 10.42
CA GLY A 56 -11.81 12.32 11.72
C GLY A 56 -10.45 11.89 12.27
N PHE A 57 -9.59 11.32 11.44
CA PHE A 57 -8.21 11.00 11.83
C PHE A 57 -7.35 12.27 11.85
N ASP A 58 -6.56 12.44 12.91
CA ASP A 58 -5.68 13.62 13.13
C ASP A 58 -4.19 13.34 12.85
N ARG A 59 -3.84 12.05 12.71
CA ARG A 59 -2.48 11.61 12.43
C ARG A 59 -2.48 10.45 11.43
N LEU A 60 -1.97 10.72 10.24
CA LEU A 60 -1.78 9.73 9.20
C LEU A 60 -0.29 9.41 9.03
N HIS A 61 0.01 8.13 8.80
CA HIS A 61 1.36 7.65 8.58
C HIS A 61 1.48 7.05 7.18
N LEU A 62 2.35 7.62 6.36
CA LEU A 62 2.77 7.00 5.10
C LEU A 62 3.85 5.96 5.41
N HIS A 63 3.57 4.71 5.06
CA HIS A 63 4.45 3.58 5.33
C HIS A 63 4.69 2.80 4.04
N GLN A 64 5.81 2.04 3.98
CA GLN A 64 6.24 1.27 2.81
C GLN A 64 6.50 2.15 1.58
N ILE A 65 7.22 3.26 1.76
CA ILE A 65 7.57 4.25 0.73
C ILE A 65 8.59 3.78 -0.32
N GLY A 66 8.82 2.47 -0.40
CA GLY A 66 9.77 1.86 -1.34
C GLY A 66 11.24 1.95 -0.88
N PRO A 67 12.15 1.31 -1.64
CA PRO A 67 13.57 1.27 -1.30
C PRO A 67 14.31 2.59 -1.59
N ASP A 68 13.78 3.41 -2.50
CA ASP A 68 14.33 4.73 -2.82
C ASP A 68 13.76 5.79 -1.87
N GLN A 69 14.40 5.91 -0.71
CA GLN A 69 13.98 6.84 0.34
C GLN A 69 14.18 8.31 -0.08
N ASP A 70 15.30 8.62 -0.74
CA ASP A 70 15.61 9.98 -1.18
C ASP A 70 14.60 10.45 -2.25
N GLY A 71 14.28 9.58 -3.21
CA GLY A 71 13.26 9.85 -4.22
C GLY A 71 11.87 10.08 -3.61
N PHE A 72 11.50 9.33 -2.55
CA PHE A 72 10.26 9.60 -1.83
C PHE A 72 10.26 10.97 -1.16
N PHE A 73 11.34 11.37 -0.47
CA PHE A 73 11.39 12.68 0.18
C PHE A 73 11.40 13.83 -0.82
N GLU A 74 12.05 13.67 -1.97
CA GLU A 74 11.96 14.63 -3.07
C GLU A 74 10.52 14.78 -3.58
N PHE A 75 9.85 13.66 -3.85
CA PHE A 75 8.44 13.64 -4.24
C PHE A 75 7.55 14.29 -3.17
N TRP A 76 7.74 13.94 -1.89
CA TRP A 76 7.02 14.54 -0.78
C TRP A 76 7.14 16.06 -0.77
N SER A 77 8.37 16.58 -0.80
CA SER A 77 8.61 18.01 -0.73
C SER A 77 8.09 18.77 -1.95
N LYS A 78 8.09 18.16 -3.13
CA LYS A 78 7.62 18.81 -4.37
C LYS A 78 6.11 18.73 -4.56
N GLU A 79 5.52 17.59 -4.24
CA GLU A 79 4.17 17.24 -4.68
C GLU A 79 3.17 17.09 -3.52
N LEU A 80 3.59 16.83 -2.29
CA LEU A 80 2.66 16.52 -1.19
C LEU A 80 2.67 17.54 -0.06
N GLN A 81 3.84 18.09 0.29
CA GLN A 81 3.98 18.99 1.41
C GLN A 81 3.07 20.23 1.28
N GLY A 82 2.22 20.44 2.28
CA GLY A 82 1.27 21.56 2.33
C GLY A 82 -0.01 21.38 1.52
N SER A 83 -0.26 20.18 0.98
CA SER A 83 -1.48 19.85 0.23
C SER A 83 -2.66 19.41 1.10
N PHE A 84 -2.43 19.20 2.39
CA PHE A 84 -3.40 18.75 3.41
C PHE A 84 -2.90 19.16 4.79
#